data_AF-A0A0L0UW35-F1
#
_entry.id   AF-A0A0L0UW35-F1
#
_cell.length_a   1.000
_cell.length_b   1.000
_cell.length_c   1.000
_cell.angle_alpha   90.00
_cell.angle_beta   90.00
_cell.angle_gamma   90.00
#
_symmetry.space_group_name_H-M   'P 1'
#
loop_
_entity.id
_entity.type
_entity.pdbx_description
1 polymer ?
#
loop_
_entity_poly.entity_id
_entity_poly.type
_entity_poly.pdbx_seq_one_letter_code
_entity_poly.pdbx_strand_id
1 'polypeptide(L)'
;MSQSDAAKKVLLMGKSGSGKSSMRNMIFANMAAADTRKLGATIDMETTPIKFLGHFALRLVDCGGQDSYMHNVLSMPARNRSSVFSQIGCLLYVFDVESPDFSTIDMIWFSRVISAILETLSEAENMEDFKLHILIHKMDLVPEEHRQFVFESKAKEVRNKVHDYSKGKISDEMIHIFSTSIWDETIYKAWSTIVQMLIPEIGSLHAPLERFAKFTSACEVIVFETATSLVVARWTDAHATEQIQAVDERRFERASAVVKAFKSASA
;
A
#
# COMPACT_ATOMS: atom_id res chain seq x y z
N MET A 1 6.02 -31.22 7.59
CA MET A 1 5.40 -30.55 6.43
C MET A 1 4.58 -29.41 7.02
N SER A 2 5.18 -28.23 7.10
CA SER A 2 4.54 -27.06 7.72
C SER A 2 3.30 -26.67 6.93
N GLN A 3 2.28 -26.19 7.65
CA GLN A 3 1.07 -25.60 7.09
C GLN A 3 1.43 -24.72 5.89
N SER A 4 0.73 -24.92 4.78
CA SER A 4 0.82 -24.06 3.61
C SER A 4 0.73 -22.60 4.05
N ASP A 5 1.80 -21.84 3.84
CA ASP A 5 1.79 -20.37 3.90
C ASP A 5 0.70 -19.90 2.93
N ALA A 6 -0.51 -19.71 3.45
CA ALA A 6 -1.61 -19.21 2.66
C ALA A 6 -1.25 -17.78 2.26
N ALA A 7 -1.02 -17.56 0.96
CA ALA A 7 -0.61 -16.28 0.42
C ALA A 7 -1.48 -15.14 1.01
N LYS A 8 -0.84 -14.26 1.82
CA LYS A 8 -1.52 -13.16 2.50
C LYS A 8 -2.22 -12.30 1.44
N LYS A 9 -3.50 -12.00 1.68
CA LYS A 9 -4.32 -11.19 0.78
C LYS A 9 -4.17 -9.72 1.15
N VAL A 10 -3.81 -8.90 0.17
CA VAL A 10 -3.85 -7.43 0.24
C VAL A 10 -5.08 -6.98 -0.51
N LEU A 11 -6.02 -6.38 0.20
CA LEU A 11 -7.26 -5.90 -0.39
C LEU A 11 -7.11 -4.43 -0.79
N LEU A 12 -7.21 -4.13 -2.09
CA LEU A 12 -7.13 -2.78 -2.63
C LEU A 12 -8.55 -2.26 -2.91
N MET A 13 -9.00 -1.29 -2.11
CA MET A 13 -10.36 -0.74 -2.15
C MET A 13 -10.36 0.80 -2.19
N GLY A 14 -11.48 1.37 -2.58
CA GLY A 14 -11.67 2.81 -2.75
C GLY A 14 -12.62 3.12 -3.90
N LYS A 15 -13.16 4.34 -3.94
CA LYS A 15 -14.15 4.76 -4.94
C LYS A 15 -13.62 4.68 -6.37
N SER A 16 -14.52 4.55 -7.33
CA SER A 16 -14.19 4.58 -8.76
C SER A 16 -13.43 5.88 -9.08
N GLY A 17 -12.41 5.78 -9.93
CA GLY A 17 -11.57 6.94 -10.29
C GLY A 17 -10.48 7.31 -9.29
N SER A 18 -10.41 6.70 -8.10
CA SER A 18 -9.39 7.03 -7.09
C SER A 18 -7.94 6.62 -7.43
N GLY A 19 -7.72 5.94 -8.56
CA GLY A 19 -6.37 5.59 -9.04
C GLY A 19 -5.84 4.21 -8.62
N LYS A 20 -6.66 3.35 -8.01
CA LYS A 20 -6.29 1.97 -7.59
C LYS A 20 -5.58 1.18 -8.68
N SER A 21 -6.23 1.00 -9.83
CA SER A 21 -5.72 0.20 -10.93
C SER A 21 -4.53 0.87 -11.62
N SER A 22 -4.47 2.21 -11.64
CA SER A 22 -3.30 2.95 -12.10
C SER A 22 -2.07 2.62 -11.26
N MET A 23 -2.18 2.67 -9.92
CA MET A 23 -1.10 2.30 -9.02
C MET A 23 -0.68 0.85 -9.19
N ARG A 24 -1.64 -0.08 -9.26
CA ARG A 24 -1.36 -1.50 -9.45
C ARG A 24 -0.59 -1.75 -10.74
N ASN A 25 -1.04 -1.23 -11.87
CA ASN A 25 -0.39 -1.47 -13.16
C ASN A 25 0.98 -0.79 -13.25
N MET A 26 1.15 0.37 -12.63
CA MET A 26 2.45 1.02 -12.56
C MET A 26 3.44 0.22 -11.72
N ILE A 27 3.04 -0.29 -10.55
CA ILE A 27 3.93 -1.03 -9.66
C ILE A 27 4.18 -2.46 -10.14
N PHE A 28 3.16 -3.18 -10.60
CA PHE A 28 3.24 -4.62 -10.86
C PHE A 28 3.23 -5.00 -12.35
N ALA A 29 2.88 -4.09 -13.25
CA ALA A 29 2.85 -4.33 -14.70
C ALA A 29 3.79 -3.40 -15.49
N ASN A 30 4.63 -2.60 -14.80
CA ASN A 30 5.56 -1.65 -15.40
C ASN A 30 4.93 -0.69 -16.41
N MET A 31 3.64 -0.38 -16.23
CA MET A 31 2.93 0.61 -17.04
C MET A 31 3.41 2.01 -16.71
N ALA A 32 3.69 2.83 -17.73
CA ALA A 32 4.02 4.24 -17.51
C ALA A 32 2.82 5.00 -16.93
N ALA A 33 3.07 5.97 -16.04
CA ALA A 33 2.01 6.77 -15.42
C ALA A 33 1.05 7.40 -16.46
N ALA A 34 1.59 7.90 -17.57
CA ALA A 34 0.82 8.48 -18.67
C ALA A 34 -0.13 7.47 -19.35
N ASP A 35 0.25 6.20 -19.45
CA ASP A 35 -0.55 5.16 -20.09
C ASP A 35 -1.71 4.67 -19.24
N THR A 36 -1.69 4.95 -17.93
CA THR A 36 -2.77 4.57 -17.01
C THR A 36 -4.11 5.23 -17.36
N ARG A 37 -4.10 6.32 -18.15
CA ARG A 37 -5.32 6.96 -18.70
C ARG A 37 -6.12 6.03 -19.63
N LYS A 38 -5.49 5.00 -20.19
CA LYS A 38 -6.13 4.00 -21.05
C LYS A 38 -6.88 2.93 -20.26
N LEU A 39 -6.69 2.87 -18.95
CA LEU A 39 -7.35 1.89 -18.10
C LEU A 39 -8.84 2.23 -17.98
N GLY A 40 -9.69 1.25 -18.27
CA GLY A 40 -11.12 1.32 -18.01
C GLY A 40 -11.45 1.13 -16.53
N ALA A 41 -12.74 1.25 -16.20
CA ALA A 41 -13.21 0.92 -14.86
C ALA A 41 -13.07 -0.59 -14.59
N THR A 42 -12.49 -0.95 -13.46
CA THR A 42 -12.40 -2.35 -13.01
C THR A 42 -13.81 -2.87 -12.72
N ILE A 43 -14.14 -3.98 -13.38
CA ILE A 43 -15.38 -4.71 -13.17
C ILE A 43 -15.11 -5.78 -12.10
N ASP A 44 -15.96 -5.82 -11.07
CA ASP A 44 -15.88 -6.74 -9.95
C ASP A 44 -14.53 -6.76 -9.21
N MET A 45 -13.71 -7.80 -9.37
CA MET A 45 -12.40 -7.92 -8.73
C MET A 45 -11.37 -8.48 -9.70
N GLU A 46 -10.16 -7.96 -9.63
CA GLU A 46 -9.01 -8.51 -10.33
C GLU A 46 -7.93 -8.91 -9.32
N THR A 47 -7.47 -10.15 -9.39
CA THR A 47 -6.44 -10.68 -8.49
C THR A 47 -5.11 -10.79 -9.20
N THR A 48 -4.09 -10.13 -8.66
CA THR A 48 -2.71 -10.20 -9.14
C THR A 48 -1.86 -11.00 -8.14
N PRO A 49 -1.33 -12.16 -8.53
CA PRO A 49 -0.35 -12.86 -7.71
C PRO A 49 0.99 -12.13 -7.80
N ILE A 50 1.59 -11.85 -6.64
CA ILE A 50 2.88 -11.18 -6.55
C ILE A 50 3.82 -12.09 -5.76
N LYS A 51 5.02 -12.32 -6.30
CA LYS A 51 6.06 -13.08 -5.62
C LYS A 51 7.15 -12.12 -5.17
N PHE A 52 7.46 -12.13 -3.88
CA PHE A 52 8.59 -11.44 -3.28
C PHE A 52 9.61 -12.47 -2.80
N LEU A 53 10.89 -12.14 -2.88
CA LEU A 53 11.99 -12.96 -2.35
C LEU A 53 11.99 -14.43 -2.82
N GLY A 54 11.40 -14.70 -4.00
CA GLY A 54 11.33 -16.03 -4.62
C GLY A 54 10.30 -17.00 -4.02
N HIS A 55 10.01 -16.92 -2.71
CA HIS A 55 9.14 -17.86 -2.00
C HIS A 55 7.91 -17.21 -1.35
N PHE A 56 7.97 -15.92 -1.02
CA PHE A 56 6.85 -15.22 -0.39
C PHE A 56 5.83 -14.82 -1.45
N ALA A 57 4.59 -15.32 -1.34
CA ALA A 57 3.51 -15.00 -2.27
C ALA A 57 2.46 -14.12 -1.61
N LEU A 58 2.14 -13.00 -2.25
CA LEU A 58 1.03 -12.12 -1.91
C LEU A 58 -0.03 -12.17 -3.00
N ARG A 59 -1.29 -12.01 -2.61
CA ARG A 59 -2.40 -11.81 -3.55
C ARG A 59 -2.92 -10.40 -3.40
N LEU A 60 -2.67 -9.56 -4.39
CA LEU A 60 -3.27 -8.23 -4.46
C LEU A 60 -4.62 -8.34 -5.15
N VAL A 61 -5.69 -7.95 -4.46
CA VAL A 61 -7.05 -7.98 -4.99
C VAL A 61 -7.53 -6.55 -5.19
N ASP A 62 -7.51 -6.10 -6.45
CA ASP A 62 -8.03 -4.81 -6.88
C ASP A 62 -9.55 -4.90 -7.04
N CYS A 63 -10.27 -4.24 -6.15
CA CYS A 63 -11.72 -4.23 -6.14
C CYS A 63 -12.26 -3.06 -6.98
N GLY A 64 -13.32 -3.33 -7.75
CA GLY A 64 -14.12 -2.33 -8.40
C GLY A 64 -14.56 -1.23 -7.41
N GLY A 65 -14.47 0.01 -7.84
CA GLY A 65 -14.86 1.16 -7.01
C GLY A 65 -16.25 1.71 -7.32
N GLN A 66 -17.02 1.05 -8.19
CA GLN A 66 -18.34 1.52 -8.59
C GLN A 66 -19.33 1.35 -7.44
N ASP A 67 -20.23 2.30 -7.25
CA ASP A 67 -21.22 2.26 -6.15
C ASP A 67 -22.09 0.99 -6.21
N SER A 68 -22.44 0.53 -7.42
CA SER A 68 -23.18 -0.72 -7.63
C SER A 68 -22.42 -1.93 -7.07
N TYR A 69 -21.13 -2.06 -7.39
CA TYR A 69 -20.29 -3.13 -6.90
C TYR A 69 -20.06 -3.04 -5.39
N MET A 70 -19.71 -1.85 -4.87
CA MET A 70 -19.50 -1.64 -3.43
C MET A 70 -20.77 -1.95 -2.64
N HIS A 71 -21.93 -1.52 -3.13
CA HIS A 71 -23.21 -1.86 -2.55
C HIS A 71 -23.46 -3.37 -2.56
N ASN A 72 -23.24 -4.04 -3.68
CA ASN A 72 -23.45 -5.48 -3.79
C ASN A 72 -22.57 -6.26 -2.80
N VAL A 73 -21.27 -5.95 -2.73
CA VAL A 73 -20.34 -6.62 -1.81
C VAL A 73 -20.69 -6.37 -0.35
N LEU A 74 -21.02 -5.13 0.01
CA LEU A 74 -21.26 -4.74 1.40
C LEU A 74 -22.67 -5.09 1.88
N SER A 75 -23.64 -5.23 0.97
CA SER A 75 -25.02 -5.61 1.28
C SER A 75 -25.26 -7.12 1.22
N MET A 76 -24.28 -7.91 0.74
CA MET A 76 -24.33 -9.37 0.82
C MET A 76 -24.31 -9.87 2.29
N PRO A 77 -24.97 -10.99 2.62
CA PRO A 77 -24.83 -11.61 3.93
C PRO A 77 -23.36 -11.94 4.26
N ALA A 78 -22.96 -11.84 5.53
CA ALA A 78 -21.57 -12.04 5.98
C ALA A 78 -20.95 -13.37 5.47
N ARG A 79 -21.75 -14.43 5.37
CA ARG A 79 -21.33 -15.74 4.82
C ARG A 79 -20.83 -15.68 3.37
N ASN A 80 -21.44 -14.81 2.54
CA ASN A 80 -21.07 -14.63 1.13
C ASN A 80 -19.97 -13.57 0.95
N ARG A 81 -19.80 -12.69 1.95
CA ARG A 81 -18.70 -11.72 2.05
C ARG A 81 -17.34 -12.37 2.30
N SER A 82 -17.31 -13.61 2.77
CA SER A 82 -16.08 -14.40 2.97
C SER A 82 -15.19 -14.48 1.73
N SER A 83 -15.76 -14.50 0.52
CA SER A 83 -15.01 -14.49 -0.74
C SER A 83 -14.11 -13.24 -0.89
N VAL A 84 -14.58 -12.08 -0.40
CA VAL A 84 -13.87 -10.80 -0.45
C VAL A 84 -13.05 -10.58 0.82
N PHE A 85 -13.60 -10.90 1.99
CA PHE A 85 -13.01 -10.50 3.27
C PHE A 85 -12.28 -11.61 4.06
N SER A 86 -12.22 -12.84 3.56
CA SER A 86 -11.41 -13.89 4.19
C SER A 86 -9.91 -13.74 3.90
N GLN A 87 -9.09 -14.20 4.86
CA GLN A 87 -7.62 -14.25 4.76
C GLN A 87 -6.95 -12.90 4.45
N ILE A 88 -7.60 -11.78 4.81
CA ILE A 88 -7.02 -10.46 4.65
C ILE A 88 -5.87 -10.30 5.65
N GLY A 89 -4.66 -10.10 5.14
CA GLY A 89 -3.53 -9.64 5.96
C GLY A 89 -3.50 -8.11 6.06
N CYS A 90 -3.98 -7.41 5.05
CA CYS A 90 -3.98 -5.95 5.03
C CYS A 90 -5.07 -5.37 4.12
N LEU A 91 -5.66 -4.25 4.56
CA LEU A 91 -6.46 -3.37 3.73
C LEU A 91 -5.61 -2.19 3.24
N LEU A 92 -5.61 -1.96 1.93
CA LEU A 92 -5.12 -0.75 1.29
C LEU A 92 -6.32 0.05 0.73
N TYR A 93 -6.74 1.09 1.44
CA TYR A 93 -7.85 1.94 1.02
C TYR A 93 -7.34 3.24 0.38
N VAL A 94 -7.89 3.59 -0.78
CA VAL A 94 -7.43 4.71 -1.60
C VAL A 94 -8.50 5.78 -1.69
N PHE A 95 -8.17 6.96 -1.18
CA PHE A 95 -8.96 8.17 -1.34
C PHE A 95 -8.39 9.04 -2.46
N ASP A 96 -9.28 9.66 -3.23
CA ASP A 96 -8.92 10.72 -4.16
C ASP A 96 -8.94 12.07 -3.42
N VAL A 97 -7.83 12.81 -3.43
CA VAL A 97 -7.74 14.11 -2.75
C VAL A 97 -8.70 15.16 -3.34
N GLU A 98 -8.99 15.07 -4.64
CA GLU A 98 -9.91 15.99 -5.32
C GLU A 98 -11.37 15.56 -5.23
N SER A 99 -11.68 14.46 -4.55
CA SER A 99 -13.06 13.99 -4.42
C SER A 99 -13.92 15.07 -3.74
N PRO A 100 -14.97 15.60 -4.41
CA PRO A 100 -15.89 16.55 -3.79
C PRO A 100 -16.68 15.89 -2.65
N ASP A 101 -16.78 14.56 -2.66
CA ASP A 101 -17.51 13.76 -1.68
C ASP A 101 -16.60 13.10 -0.64
N PHE A 102 -15.35 13.56 -0.51
CA PHE A 102 -14.37 12.95 0.39
C PHE A 102 -14.93 12.74 1.80
N SER A 103 -15.51 13.80 2.37
CA SER A 103 -16.04 13.84 3.74
C SER A 103 -17.44 13.26 3.88
N THR A 104 -18.09 12.92 2.77
CA THR A 104 -19.47 12.43 2.74
C THR A 104 -19.52 10.98 2.29
N ILE A 105 -19.72 10.73 1.00
CA ILE A 105 -19.96 9.41 0.42
C ILE A 105 -18.72 8.52 0.60
N ASP A 106 -17.52 9.08 0.37
CA ASP A 106 -16.29 8.30 0.38
C ASP A 106 -15.96 7.81 1.81
N MET A 107 -16.17 8.67 2.82
CA MET A 107 -16.07 8.30 4.23
C MET A 107 -17.12 7.28 4.66
N ILE A 108 -18.35 7.35 4.13
CA ILE A 108 -19.41 6.38 4.42
C ILE A 108 -19.03 5.01 3.86
N TRP A 109 -18.54 4.97 2.62
CA TRP A 109 -18.08 3.73 2.02
C TRP A 109 -16.90 3.13 2.78
N PHE A 110 -15.92 3.96 3.13
CA PHE A 110 -14.77 3.55 3.93
C PHE A 110 -15.20 2.93 5.27
N SER A 111 -16.11 3.58 6.01
CA SER A 111 -16.55 3.06 7.30
C SER A 111 -17.31 1.74 7.19
N ARG A 112 -18.10 1.55 6.13
CA ARG A 112 -18.75 0.26 5.83
C ARG A 112 -17.74 -0.84 5.53
N VAL A 113 -16.68 -0.54 4.79
CA VAL A 113 -15.59 -1.50 4.49
C VAL A 113 -14.87 -1.91 5.78
N ILE A 114 -14.49 -0.94 6.62
CA ILE A 114 -13.86 -1.22 7.92
C ILE A 114 -14.78 -2.09 8.79
N SER A 115 -16.07 -1.78 8.85
CA SER A 115 -17.03 -2.55 9.63
C SER A 115 -17.13 -4.00 9.15
N ALA A 116 -17.21 -4.21 7.83
CA ALA A 116 -17.27 -5.55 7.25
C ALA A 116 -15.98 -6.38 7.50
N ILE A 117 -14.81 -5.74 7.48
CA ILE A 117 -13.54 -6.38 7.80
C ILE A 117 -13.50 -6.76 9.28
N LEU A 118 -13.88 -5.85 10.19
CA LEU A 118 -13.85 -6.10 11.63
C LEU A 118 -14.82 -7.21 12.05
N GLU A 119 -15.99 -7.29 11.43
CA GLU A 119 -16.92 -8.42 11.59
C GLU A 119 -16.22 -9.73 11.21
N THR A 120 -15.63 -9.79 10.02
CA THR A 120 -15.00 -11.00 9.48
C THR A 120 -13.76 -11.43 10.27
N LEU A 121 -12.90 -10.47 10.67
CA LEU A 121 -11.69 -10.76 11.44
C LEU A 121 -11.99 -11.20 12.87
N SER A 122 -13.06 -10.66 13.47
CA SER A 122 -13.46 -11.07 14.82
C SER A 122 -13.92 -12.53 14.92
N GLU A 123 -14.39 -13.11 13.82
CA GLU A 123 -14.74 -14.53 13.74
C GLU A 123 -13.51 -15.45 13.58
N ALA A 124 -12.36 -14.90 13.18
CA ALA A 124 -11.20 -15.67 12.70
C ALA A 124 -9.94 -15.58 13.59
N GLU A 125 -10.01 -14.96 14.77
CA GLU A 125 -8.91 -14.84 15.77
C GLU A 125 -7.56 -14.25 15.27
N ASN A 126 -7.54 -13.57 14.12
CA ASN A 126 -6.29 -13.06 13.48
C ASN A 126 -6.17 -11.52 13.48
N MET A 127 -6.71 -10.82 14.49
CA MET A 127 -6.75 -9.36 14.49
C MET A 127 -5.37 -8.70 14.66
N GLU A 128 -4.46 -9.32 15.43
CA GLU A 128 -3.16 -8.72 15.78
C GLU A 128 -2.25 -8.50 14.54
N ASP A 129 -2.42 -9.33 13.52
CA ASP A 129 -1.65 -9.25 12.27
C ASP A 129 -2.24 -8.29 11.24
N PHE A 130 -3.45 -7.78 11.44
CA PHE A 130 -4.11 -6.93 10.47
C PHE A 130 -3.48 -5.53 10.43
N LYS A 131 -3.18 -5.04 9.23
CA LYS A 131 -2.69 -3.67 9.03
C LYS A 131 -3.64 -2.88 8.14
N LEU A 132 -3.94 -1.65 8.56
CA LEU A 132 -4.75 -0.69 7.81
C LEU A 132 -3.83 0.34 7.15
N HIS A 133 -3.80 0.32 5.83
CA HIS A 133 -3.06 1.27 5.01
C HIS A 133 -4.03 2.14 4.23
N ILE A 134 -3.80 3.45 4.28
CA ILE A 134 -4.66 4.45 3.68
C ILE A 134 -3.80 5.33 2.80
N LEU A 135 -4.17 5.45 1.52
CA LEU A 135 -3.51 6.33 0.58
C LEU A 135 -4.43 7.53 0.30
N ILE A 136 -3.97 8.72 0.63
CA ILE A 136 -4.53 9.96 0.10
C ILE A 136 -3.79 10.18 -1.23
N HIS A 137 -4.49 9.89 -2.32
CA HIS A 137 -3.92 9.77 -3.66
C HIS A 137 -4.19 11.00 -4.52
N LYS A 138 -3.43 11.12 -5.62
CA LYS A 138 -3.42 12.26 -6.54
C LYS A 138 -2.98 13.58 -5.90
N MET A 139 -2.07 13.50 -4.93
CA MET A 139 -1.54 14.67 -4.21
C MET A 139 -0.73 15.62 -5.10
N ASP A 140 -0.38 15.19 -6.31
CA ASP A 140 0.19 16.03 -7.37
C ASP A 140 -0.74 17.17 -7.80
N LEU A 141 -2.06 16.97 -7.69
CA LEU A 141 -3.07 17.96 -8.05
C LEU A 141 -3.20 19.09 -7.01
N VAL A 142 -2.70 18.87 -5.80
CA VAL A 142 -2.63 19.89 -4.76
C VAL A 142 -1.36 20.72 -4.95
N PRO A 143 -1.44 22.06 -4.93
CA PRO A 143 -0.27 22.94 -4.96
C PRO A 143 0.72 22.60 -3.84
N GLU A 144 2.02 22.61 -4.14
CA GLU A 144 3.08 22.14 -3.24
C GLU A 144 3.03 22.81 -1.86
N GLU A 145 2.79 24.12 -1.83
CA GLU A 145 2.63 24.95 -0.63
C GLU A 145 1.48 24.51 0.29
N HIS A 146 0.47 23.83 -0.24
CA HIS A 146 -0.71 23.37 0.49
C HIS A 146 -0.74 21.86 0.73
N ARG A 147 0.14 21.09 0.10
CA ARG A 147 0.14 19.61 0.18
C ARG A 147 0.18 19.10 1.61
N GLN A 148 1.05 19.66 2.44
CA GLN A 148 1.20 19.24 3.84
C GLN A 148 -0.08 19.51 4.64
N PHE A 149 -0.64 20.72 4.53
CA PHE A 149 -1.86 21.10 5.22
C PHE A 149 -3.06 20.25 4.82
N VAL A 150 -3.26 20.04 3.51
CA VAL A 150 -4.35 19.21 2.97
C VAL A 150 -4.18 17.76 3.44
N PHE A 151 -2.97 17.21 3.37
CA PHE A 151 -2.67 15.86 3.84
C PHE A 151 -2.99 15.71 5.33
N GLU A 152 -2.51 16.61 6.19
CA GLU A 152 -2.74 16.54 7.63
C GLU A 152 -4.23 16.64 7.99
N SER A 153 -4.95 17.56 7.34
CA SER A 153 -6.39 17.74 7.53
C SER A 153 -7.17 16.46 7.18
N LYS A 154 -6.91 15.92 5.99
CA LYS A 154 -7.57 14.71 5.47
C LYS A 154 -7.16 13.46 6.26
N ALA A 155 -5.90 13.34 6.64
CA ALA A 155 -5.40 12.23 7.46
C ALA A 155 -6.03 12.25 8.86
N LYS A 156 -6.19 13.44 9.47
CA LYS A 156 -6.87 13.59 10.76
C LYS A 156 -8.34 13.19 10.66
N GLU A 157 -9.04 13.65 9.62
CA GLU A 157 -10.43 13.28 9.37
C GLU A 157 -10.60 11.76 9.26
N VAL A 158 -9.74 11.10 8.48
CA VAL A 158 -9.77 9.65 8.31
C VAL A 158 -9.45 8.91 9.62
N ARG A 159 -8.43 9.34 10.38
CA ARG A 159 -8.12 8.73 11.69
C ARG A 159 -9.31 8.79 12.64
N ASN A 160 -9.93 9.96 12.77
CA ASN A 160 -11.13 10.13 13.60
C ASN A 160 -12.23 9.15 13.17
N LYS A 161 -12.47 9.03 11.87
CA LYS A 161 -13.44 8.06 11.32
C LYS A 161 -13.08 6.61 11.66
N VAL A 162 -11.81 6.23 11.64
CA VAL A 162 -11.39 4.88 12.05
C VAL A 162 -11.67 4.64 13.53
N HIS A 163 -11.36 5.61 14.40
CA HIS A 163 -11.62 5.49 15.84
C HIS A 163 -13.11 5.34 16.15
N ASP A 164 -13.96 6.14 15.51
CA ASP A 164 -15.41 6.12 15.71
C ASP A 164 -16.03 4.75 15.42
N TYR A 165 -15.56 4.07 14.36
CA TYR A 165 -16.14 2.80 13.91
C TYR A 165 -15.43 1.56 14.45
N SER A 166 -14.13 1.65 14.72
CA SER A 166 -13.37 0.50 15.22
C SER A 166 -13.70 0.16 16.67
N LYS A 167 -14.29 1.08 17.44
CA LYS A 167 -14.63 0.89 18.87
C LYS A 167 -13.45 0.34 19.69
N GLY A 168 -12.23 0.76 19.37
CA GLY A 168 -11.00 0.32 20.04
C GLY A 168 -10.41 -1.00 19.53
N LYS A 169 -10.99 -1.63 18.50
CA LYS A 169 -10.43 -2.85 17.87
C LYS A 169 -9.23 -2.59 16.98
N ILE A 170 -9.10 -1.37 16.44
CA ILE A 170 -7.96 -0.94 15.62
C ILE A 170 -7.18 0.06 16.46
N SER A 171 -5.93 -0.28 16.80
CA SER A 171 -5.02 0.64 17.49
C SER A 171 -4.35 1.60 16.52
N ASP A 172 -3.80 2.71 17.03
CA ASP A 172 -3.08 3.69 16.21
C ASP A 172 -1.88 3.08 15.47
N GLU A 173 -1.23 2.08 16.06
CA GLU A 173 -0.09 1.37 15.46
C GLU A 173 -0.46 0.53 14.23
N MET A 174 -1.74 0.23 14.04
CA MET A 174 -2.25 -0.49 12.87
C MET A 174 -2.57 0.46 11.71
N ILE A 175 -2.65 1.77 11.95
CA ILE A 175 -3.11 2.77 10.98
C ILE A 175 -1.91 3.49 10.36
N HIS A 176 -1.69 3.25 9.07
CA HIS A 176 -0.66 3.94 8.30
C HIS A 176 -1.31 4.75 7.17
N ILE A 177 -1.05 6.06 7.14
CA ILE A 177 -1.61 6.97 6.15
C ILE A 177 -0.48 7.56 5.33
N PHE A 178 -0.58 7.47 4.01
CA PHE A 178 0.42 7.94 3.06
C PHE A 178 -0.17 8.99 2.12
N SER A 179 0.60 10.03 1.84
CA SER A 179 0.38 10.96 0.72
C SER A 179 1.02 10.33 -0.52
N THR A 180 0.27 10.18 -1.61
CA THR A 180 0.77 9.49 -2.80
C THR A 180 0.40 10.17 -4.12
N SER A 181 1.28 10.04 -5.10
CA SER A 181 1.03 10.33 -6.50
C SER A 181 1.70 9.30 -7.41
N ILE A 182 1.14 9.03 -8.58
CA ILE A 182 1.80 8.23 -9.63
C ILE A 182 2.86 9.01 -10.41
N TRP A 183 2.97 10.32 -10.19
CA TRP A 183 3.89 11.20 -10.91
C TRP A 183 5.19 11.45 -10.16
N ASP A 184 5.33 10.95 -8.93
CA ASP A 184 6.51 11.12 -8.11
C ASP A 184 6.88 9.83 -7.35
N GLU A 185 7.94 9.90 -6.54
CA GLU A 185 8.48 8.75 -5.81
C GLU A 185 7.60 8.27 -4.64
N THR A 186 6.59 9.05 -4.22
CA THR A 186 5.83 8.78 -2.99
C THR A 186 5.05 7.47 -3.05
N ILE A 187 4.63 7.05 -4.24
CA ILE A 187 3.99 5.76 -4.45
C ILE A 187 4.92 4.58 -4.18
N TYR A 188 6.20 4.69 -4.56
CA TYR A 188 7.20 3.67 -4.26
C TYR A 188 7.49 3.61 -2.76
N LYS A 189 7.46 4.76 -2.08
CA LYS A 189 7.54 4.83 -0.61
C LYS A 189 6.45 4.02 0.05
N ALA A 190 5.19 4.31 -0.32
CA ALA A 190 4.03 3.68 0.25
C ALA A 190 4.06 2.16 0.02
N TRP A 191 4.22 1.72 -1.23
CA TRP A 191 4.23 0.28 -1.54
C TRP A 191 5.42 -0.46 -0.93
N SER A 192 6.62 0.13 -0.91
CA SER A 192 7.78 -0.49 -0.25
C SER A 192 7.51 -0.66 1.25
N THR A 193 6.96 0.35 1.91
CA THR A 193 6.62 0.29 3.34
C THR A 193 5.56 -0.79 3.61
N ILE A 194 4.50 -0.83 2.80
CA ILE A 194 3.43 -1.83 2.88
C ILE A 194 3.99 -3.25 2.73
N VAL A 195 4.82 -3.48 1.70
CA VAL A 195 5.43 -4.79 1.45
C VAL A 195 6.36 -5.19 2.59
N GLN A 196 7.18 -4.26 3.09
CA GLN A 196 8.08 -4.54 4.22
C GLN A 196 7.34 -4.97 5.48
N MET A 197 6.17 -4.38 5.76
CA MET A 197 5.34 -4.76 6.90
C MET A 197 4.64 -6.12 6.72
N LEU A 198 4.46 -6.57 5.48
CA LEU A 198 3.77 -7.83 5.18
C LEU A 198 4.71 -9.05 5.19
N ILE A 199 6.00 -8.84 4.88
CA ILE A 199 7.02 -9.91 4.81
C ILE A 199 7.55 -10.20 6.22
N PRO A 200 7.24 -11.37 6.83
CA PRO A 200 7.60 -11.67 8.21
C PRO A 200 9.12 -11.75 8.44
N GLU A 201 9.84 -12.27 7.46
CA GLU A 201 11.26 -12.60 7.59
C GLU A 201 12.20 -11.45 7.23
N ILE A 202 11.68 -10.26 6.95
CA ILE A 202 12.52 -9.15 6.44
C ILE A 202 13.60 -8.73 7.44
N GLY A 203 13.32 -8.89 8.74
CA GLY A 203 14.27 -8.62 9.81
C GLY A 203 15.52 -9.50 9.75
N SER A 204 15.41 -10.71 9.20
CA SER A 204 16.53 -11.64 9.04
C SER A 204 17.58 -11.14 8.03
N LEU A 205 17.20 -10.22 7.13
CA LEU A 205 18.10 -9.67 6.12
C LEU A 205 19.04 -8.60 6.68
N HIS A 206 18.75 -8.01 7.84
CA HIS A 206 19.58 -6.93 8.39
C HIS A 206 21.02 -7.34 8.66
N ALA A 207 21.24 -8.46 9.36
CA ALA A 207 22.59 -8.90 9.72
C ALA A 207 23.45 -9.31 8.49
N PRO A 208 22.91 -10.07 7.50
CA PRO A 208 23.61 -10.31 6.24
C PRO A 208 23.92 -9.03 5.46
N LEU A 209 22.97 -8.08 5.37
CA LEU A 209 23.21 -6.80 4.68
C LEU A 209 24.32 -5.99 5.35
N GLU A 210 24.29 -5.89 6.69
CA GLU A 210 25.32 -5.20 7.45
C GLU A 210 26.70 -5.82 7.22
N ARG A 211 26.77 -7.16 7.24
CA ARG A 211 28.03 -7.88 6.99
C ARG A 211 28.55 -7.61 5.58
N PHE A 212 27.67 -7.63 4.59
CA PHE A 212 28.01 -7.33 3.20
C PHE A 212 28.53 -5.89 3.07
N ALA A 213 27.81 -4.92 3.63
CA ALA A 213 28.18 -3.51 3.57
C ALA A 213 29.54 -3.24 4.21
N LYS A 214 29.80 -3.82 5.39
CA LYS A 214 31.10 -3.74 6.07
C LYS A 214 32.22 -4.39 5.24
N PHE A 215 31.95 -5.53 4.61
CA PHE A 215 32.93 -6.22 3.76
C PHE A 215 33.29 -5.41 2.52
N THR A 216 32.31 -4.77 1.88
CA THR A 216 32.54 -3.93 0.69
C THR A 216 32.98 -2.51 1.03
N SER A 217 33.08 -2.16 2.32
CA SER A 217 33.26 -0.76 2.78
C SER A 217 32.24 0.20 2.16
N ALA A 218 31.01 -0.27 1.95
CA ALA A 218 29.93 0.54 1.40
C ALA A 218 29.32 1.40 2.51
N CYS A 219 29.05 2.67 2.23
CA CYS A 219 28.33 3.56 3.15
C CYS A 219 26.82 3.23 3.21
N GLU A 220 26.28 2.65 2.14
CA GLU A 220 24.88 2.29 2.02
C GLU A 220 24.70 1.10 1.08
N VAL A 221 23.78 0.22 1.43
CA VAL A 221 23.36 -0.93 0.62
C VAL A 221 21.85 -1.00 0.61
N ILE A 222 21.27 -1.08 -0.58
CA ILE A 222 19.83 -1.16 -0.80
C ILE A 222 19.52 -2.42 -1.59
N VAL A 223 18.57 -3.22 -1.10
CA VAL A 223 18.09 -4.43 -1.77
C VAL A 223 16.71 -4.15 -2.34
N PHE A 224 16.60 -4.29 -3.65
CA PHE A 224 15.35 -4.13 -4.38
C PHE A 224 14.80 -5.50 -4.78
N GLU A 225 13.47 -5.64 -4.73
CA GLU A 225 12.81 -6.75 -5.41
C GLU A 225 12.92 -6.54 -6.91
N THR A 226 13.29 -7.60 -7.64
CA THR A 226 13.66 -7.49 -9.05
C THR A 226 12.47 -7.11 -9.91
N ALA A 227 11.31 -7.74 -9.81
CA ALA A 227 10.19 -7.48 -10.72
C ALA A 227 9.59 -6.07 -10.55
N THR A 228 9.47 -5.61 -9.30
CA THR A 228 8.71 -4.41 -8.93
C THR A 228 9.58 -3.17 -8.69
N SER A 229 10.88 -3.37 -8.49
CA SER A 229 11.84 -2.35 -8.03
C SER A 229 11.51 -1.76 -6.66
N LEU A 230 10.69 -2.44 -5.84
CA LEU A 230 10.38 -2.00 -4.48
C LEU A 230 11.55 -2.28 -3.54
N VAL A 231 11.76 -1.39 -2.58
CA VAL A 231 12.80 -1.56 -1.57
C VAL A 231 12.37 -2.64 -0.58
N VAL A 232 13.17 -3.68 -0.42
CA VAL A 232 12.93 -4.76 0.54
C VAL A 232 13.72 -4.52 1.82
N ALA A 233 15.02 -4.31 1.71
CA ALA A 233 15.88 -4.12 2.86
C ALA A 233 16.92 -3.05 2.56
N ARG A 234 17.40 -2.39 3.61
CA ARG A 234 18.42 -1.37 3.52
C ARG A 234 19.34 -1.41 4.73
N TRP A 235 20.57 -1.00 4.49
CA TRP A 235 21.54 -0.73 5.53
C TRP A 235 22.28 0.55 5.18
N THR A 236 22.46 1.42 6.17
CA THR A 236 23.21 2.67 6.06
C THR A 236 24.14 2.73 7.26
N ASP A 237 25.39 3.13 7.05
CA ASP A 237 26.36 3.30 8.13
C ASP A 237 25.86 4.38 9.11
N ALA A 238 25.87 4.08 10.40
CA ALA A 238 25.46 4.99 11.46
C ALA A 238 26.24 6.33 11.41
N HIS A 239 27.54 6.28 11.07
CA HIS A 239 28.38 7.48 10.99
C HIS A 239 28.07 8.35 9.77
N ALA A 240 27.50 7.76 8.71
CA ALA A 240 27.13 8.46 7.50
C ALA A 240 25.63 8.80 7.46
N THR A 241 24.82 8.26 8.39
CA THR A 241 23.36 8.35 8.34
C THR A 241 22.88 9.80 8.37
N GLU A 242 23.38 10.63 9.30
CA GLU A 242 22.98 12.04 9.39
C GLU A 242 23.40 12.83 8.14
N GLN A 243 24.62 12.61 7.64
CA GLN A 243 25.12 13.29 6.45
C GLN A 243 24.35 12.89 5.19
N ILE A 244 24.03 11.62 5.02
CA ILE A 244 23.31 11.12 3.84
C ILE A 244 21.82 11.48 3.92
N GLN A 245 21.20 11.45 5.10
CA GLN A 245 19.80 11.90 5.28
C GLN A 245 19.64 13.40 5.02
N ALA A 246 20.60 14.23 5.43
CA ALA A 246 20.58 15.66 5.16
C ALA A 246 20.63 16.00 3.65
N VAL A 247 21.11 15.08 2.82
CA VAL A 247 21.20 15.27 1.36
C VAL A 247 19.89 14.89 0.66
N ASP A 248 19.34 13.72 0.96
CA ASP A 248 18.07 13.27 0.37
C ASP A 248 17.40 12.20 1.23
N GLU A 249 16.29 12.59 1.86
CA GLU A 249 15.44 11.70 2.68
C GLU A 249 14.64 10.71 1.83
N ARG A 250 14.44 10.97 0.54
CA ARG A 250 13.61 10.18 -0.39
C ARG A 250 14.44 9.44 -1.45
N ARG A 251 15.74 9.30 -1.20
CA ARG A 251 16.69 8.70 -2.15
C ARG A 251 16.36 7.25 -2.50
N PHE A 252 15.81 6.48 -1.56
CA PHE A 252 15.50 5.07 -1.80
C PHE A 252 14.38 4.92 -2.83
N GLU A 253 13.38 5.78 -2.71
CA GLU A 253 12.21 5.81 -3.56
C GLU A 253 12.52 6.40 -4.93
N ARG A 254 13.40 7.42 -4.97
CA ARG A 254 13.98 7.91 -6.22
C ARG A 254 14.81 6.84 -6.92
N ALA A 255 15.63 6.10 -6.18
CA ALA A 255 16.39 4.98 -6.74
C ALA A 255 15.47 3.90 -7.32
N SER A 256 14.39 3.53 -6.61
CA SER A 256 13.33 2.66 -7.15
C SER A 256 12.76 3.18 -8.46
N ALA A 257 12.41 4.46 -8.53
CA ALA A 257 11.87 5.09 -9.73
C ALA A 257 12.88 5.08 -10.90
N VAL A 258 14.15 5.36 -10.63
CA VAL A 258 15.23 5.35 -11.63
C VAL A 258 15.49 3.94 -12.16
N VAL A 259 15.62 2.96 -11.27
CA VAL A 259 15.81 1.54 -11.65
C VAL A 259 14.63 1.08 -12.52
N LYS A 260 13.42 1.50 -12.17
CA LYS A 260 12.22 1.19 -12.94
C LYS A 260 12.22 1.83 -14.32
N ALA A 261 12.55 3.12 -14.42
CA ALA A 261 12.66 3.82 -15.69
C ALA A 261 13.71 3.17 -16.61
N PHE A 262 14.86 2.78 -16.04
CA PHE A 262 15.91 2.07 -16.76
C PHE A 262 15.42 0.71 -17.30
N LYS A 263 14.69 -0.05 -16.48
CA LYS A 263 14.09 -1.33 -16.89
C LYS A 263 13.11 -1.17 -18.04
N SER A 264 12.24 -0.17 -17.96
CA SER A 264 11.25 0.12 -19.01
C SER A 264 11.92 0.57 -20.32
N ALA A 265 13.06 1.25 -20.25
CA ALA A 265 13.81 1.67 -21.44
C ALA A 265 14.65 0.54 -22.08
N SER A 266 14.96 -0.51 -21.31
CA SER A 266 15.80 -1.63 -21.75
C SER A 266 15.00 -2.86 -22.22
N ALA A 267 13.66 -2.79 -22.13
CA ALA A 267 12.72 -3.83 -22.55
C ALA A 267 12.22 -3.57 -23.98
#